data_AF-A0A0V0Y8C3-F1
#
_entry.id   AF-A0A0V0Y8C3-F1
#
_cell.length_a   1.000
_cell.length_b   1.000
_cell.length_c   1.000
_cell.angle_alpha   90.00
_cell.angle_beta   90.00
_cell.angle_gamma   90.00
#
_symmetry.space_group_name_H-M   'P 1'
#
loop_
_entity.id
_entity.type
_entity.pdbx_description
1 polymer ?
#
loop_
_entity_poly.entity_id
_entity_poly.type
_entity_poly.pdbx_seq_one_letter_code
_entity_poly.pdbx_strand_id
1 'polypeptide(L)'
;MIRQGSLMRQATIRIKTEKKKLCDQATINNQSLDKDQSTNDIGKHDSGLDVEWIRELPDELDVCIAQRDFDSALELLTEAKDFLAECCNTDLVKEMTEKFEQKENQLAEKLMIELKPAMDKYLQGGPKATRKTVLLLIKLDKISQACDLFLKNQSASIKYLVKELKLIDNPFHYVQQLNRLVCNTLAETVQEFRKLFADYPLCFSVLILWASGEMKNYTSLFIRHIFQSGLNLKATARCIKLAFEGAEVLMQSSLDLKFELEMLFEPHIEKMLDETERLFIDAMKLRIAVSRICWLINFCIVLS
;
A
#
# COMPACT_ATOMS: atom_id res chain seq x y z
N MET A 1 19.26 30.61 -18.20
CA MET A 1 18.31 31.70 -18.55
C MET A 1 16.85 31.24 -18.57
N ILE A 2 16.53 29.94 -18.71
CA ILE A 2 15.14 29.43 -18.77
C ILE A 2 14.40 29.53 -17.41
N ARG A 3 15.08 29.36 -16.28
CA ARG A 3 14.49 29.49 -14.93
C ARG A 3 14.00 30.90 -14.56
N GLN A 4 14.54 31.96 -15.16
CA GLN A 4 14.14 33.34 -14.81
C GLN A 4 12.81 33.75 -15.47
N GLY A 5 12.50 33.21 -16.65
CA GLY A 5 11.21 33.43 -17.31
C GLY A 5 10.04 32.77 -16.58
N SER A 6 10.24 31.54 -16.10
CA SER A 6 9.25 30.80 -15.30
C SER A 6 9.01 31.46 -13.92
N LEU A 7 10.06 31.87 -13.20
CA LEU A 7 9.93 32.56 -11.90
C LEU A 7 9.29 33.96 -12.00
N MET A 8 9.61 34.74 -13.04
CA MET A 8 8.99 36.05 -13.25
C MET A 8 7.50 35.95 -13.63
N ARG A 9 7.10 34.86 -14.29
CA ARG A 9 5.70 34.60 -14.69
C ARG A 9 4.86 34.00 -13.56
N GLN A 10 5.45 33.12 -12.73
CA GLN A 10 4.83 32.69 -11.46
C GLN A 10 4.54 33.89 -10.54
N ALA A 11 5.43 34.88 -10.48
CA ALA A 11 5.19 36.13 -9.73
C ALA A 11 4.05 36.96 -10.34
N THR A 12 3.93 37.01 -11.68
CA THR A 12 2.91 37.80 -12.37
C THR A 12 1.50 37.21 -12.18
N ILE A 13 1.37 35.88 -12.16
CA ILE A 13 0.09 35.19 -11.93
C ILE A 13 -0.32 35.28 -10.45
N ARG A 14 0.64 35.19 -9.52
CA ARG A 14 0.41 35.32 -8.06
C ARG A 14 -0.04 36.72 -7.63
N ILE A 15 0.54 37.76 -8.24
CA ILE A 15 0.11 39.16 -8.01
C ILE A 15 -1.31 39.41 -8.54
N LYS A 16 -1.69 38.75 -9.64
CA LYS A 16 -3.05 38.82 -10.20
C LYS A 16 -4.09 38.15 -9.29
N THR A 17 -3.74 37.06 -8.62
CA THR A 17 -4.62 36.37 -7.65
C THR A 17 -4.79 37.13 -6.34
N GLU A 18 -3.75 37.82 -5.85
CA GLU A 18 -3.84 38.71 -4.67
C GLU A 18 -4.67 39.98 -4.95
N LYS A 19 -4.56 40.56 -6.15
CA LYS A 19 -5.42 41.68 -6.57
C LYS A 19 -6.89 41.28 -6.70
N LYS A 20 -7.19 40.05 -7.12
CA LYS A 20 -8.56 39.51 -7.18
C LYS A 20 -9.16 39.37 -5.78
N LYS A 21 -8.40 38.86 -4.82
CA LYS A 21 -8.81 38.76 -3.40
C LYS A 21 -9.03 40.12 -2.72
N LEU A 22 -8.26 41.15 -3.08
CA LEU A 22 -8.46 42.52 -2.58
C LEU A 22 -9.70 43.22 -3.20
N CYS A 23 -10.08 42.86 -4.43
CA CYS A 23 -11.26 43.38 -5.11
C CYS A 23 -12.57 42.77 -4.56
N ASP A 24 -12.54 41.47 -4.24
CA ASP A 24 -13.69 40.75 -3.69
C ASP A 24 -14.06 41.25 -2.28
N GLN A 25 -13.08 41.73 -1.50
CA GLN A 25 -13.29 42.33 -0.17
C GLN A 25 -13.90 43.75 -0.23
N ALA A 26 -13.69 44.47 -1.34
CA ALA A 26 -14.20 45.84 -1.54
C ALA A 26 -15.66 45.89 -2.03
N THR A 27 -16.24 44.75 -2.43
CA THR A 27 -17.57 44.69 -3.07
C THR A 27 -18.73 44.61 -2.06
N ILE A 28 -18.48 44.61 -0.75
CA ILE A 28 -19.55 44.55 0.27
C ILE A 28 -20.07 45.93 0.70
N ASN A 29 -19.36 47.03 0.43
CA ASN A 29 -19.82 48.36 0.85
C ASN A 29 -19.95 49.35 -0.32
N ASN A 30 -21.20 49.72 -0.55
CA ASN A 30 -21.73 50.93 -1.20
C ASN A 30 -22.32 50.77 -2.61
N GLN A 31 -23.64 50.84 -2.62
CA GLN A 31 -24.50 51.21 -3.74
C GLN A 31 -24.38 52.72 -4.02
N SER A 32 -24.15 53.11 -5.29
CA SER A 32 -24.93 54.14 -6.04
C SER A 32 -24.17 54.62 -7.28
N LEU A 33 -24.94 54.78 -8.39
CA LEU A 33 -24.77 55.56 -9.65
C LEU A 33 -23.38 56.18 -9.96
N ASP A 34 -22.83 56.11 -11.17
CA ASP A 34 -23.41 56.51 -12.45
C ASP A 34 -22.62 55.93 -13.65
N LYS A 35 -23.21 56.02 -14.86
CA LYS A 35 -22.65 55.58 -16.15
C LYS A 35 -21.30 56.24 -16.48
N ASP A 36 -20.35 55.45 -16.98
CA ASP A 36 -19.63 55.79 -18.22
C ASP A 36 -18.95 54.57 -18.85
N GLN A 37 -18.91 54.60 -20.19
CA GLN A 37 -18.36 53.58 -21.06
C GLN A 37 -16.84 53.43 -20.89
N SER A 38 -16.40 52.23 -20.50
CA SER A 38 -15.15 51.66 -20.99
C SER A 38 -15.28 50.14 -20.96
N THR A 39 -15.58 49.57 -22.12
CA THR A 39 -15.42 48.14 -22.40
C THR A 39 -13.95 47.78 -22.26
N ASN A 40 -13.55 47.34 -21.07
CA ASN A 40 -12.34 46.52 -20.90
C ASN A 40 -12.81 45.10 -20.64
N ASP A 41 -13.08 44.40 -21.75
CA ASP A 41 -13.21 42.96 -21.82
C ASP A 41 -11.84 42.36 -21.48
N ILE A 42 -11.62 42.05 -20.21
CA ILE A 42 -10.38 41.43 -19.72
C ILE A 42 -10.46 39.93 -20.01
N GLY A 43 -10.07 39.59 -21.23
CA GLY A 43 -9.23 38.44 -21.56
C GLY A 43 -9.89 37.06 -21.54
N LYS A 44 -10.56 36.72 -22.65
CA LYS A 44 -10.54 35.33 -23.14
C LYS A 44 -9.09 34.92 -23.42
N HIS A 45 -8.67 33.76 -22.93
CA HIS A 45 -7.40 33.13 -23.26
C HIS A 45 -7.37 32.74 -24.75
N ASP A 46 -7.09 33.73 -25.60
CA ASP A 46 -7.00 33.58 -27.06
C ASP A 46 -5.89 34.48 -27.62
N SER A 47 -4.96 34.91 -26.76
CA SER A 47 -3.78 35.64 -27.22
C SER A 47 -2.84 34.68 -27.96
N GLY A 48 -2.21 35.12 -29.05
CA GLY A 48 -1.33 34.25 -29.84
C GLY A 48 -0.15 33.65 -29.03
N LEU A 49 0.24 34.30 -27.93
CA LEU A 49 1.25 33.79 -27.00
C LEU A 49 0.73 32.63 -26.14
N ASP A 50 -0.55 32.66 -25.76
CA ASP A 50 -1.17 31.58 -24.99
C ASP A 50 -1.37 30.32 -25.85
N VAL A 51 -1.68 30.50 -27.13
CA VAL A 51 -1.83 29.40 -28.11
C VAL A 51 -0.48 28.74 -28.45
N GLU A 52 0.61 29.50 -28.47
CA GLU A 52 1.94 28.92 -28.69
C GLU A 52 2.40 28.11 -27.47
N TRP A 53 2.20 28.65 -26.26
CA TRP A 53 2.54 27.96 -25.03
C TRP A 53 1.82 26.61 -24.90
N ILE A 54 0.49 26.56 -25.16
CA ILE A 54 -0.25 25.31 -25.05
C ILE A 54 0.23 24.26 -26.07
N ARG A 55 0.76 24.68 -27.22
CA ARG A 55 1.31 23.79 -28.25
C ARG A 55 2.70 23.25 -27.91
N GLU A 56 3.53 24.02 -27.18
CA GLU A 56 4.85 23.58 -26.70
C GLU A 56 4.74 22.66 -25.47
N LEU A 57 3.67 22.78 -24.69
CA LEU A 57 3.49 22.09 -23.41
C LEU A 57 3.57 20.55 -23.48
N PRO A 58 3.05 19.84 -24.52
CA PRO A 58 3.23 18.40 -24.65
C PRO A 58 4.70 17.97 -24.73
N ASP A 59 5.58 18.78 -25.33
CA ASP A 59 7.02 18.51 -25.43
C ASP A 59 7.71 18.75 -24.08
N GLU A 60 7.31 19.81 -23.36
CA GLU A 60 7.77 20.05 -21.98
C GLU A 60 7.37 18.89 -21.04
N LEU A 61 6.16 18.36 -21.24
CA LEU A 61 5.65 17.21 -20.47
C LEU A 61 6.47 15.95 -20.75
N ASP A 62 6.87 15.70 -22.00
CA ASP A 62 7.77 14.60 -22.34
C ASP A 62 9.13 14.73 -21.64
N VAL A 63 9.68 15.94 -21.57
CA VAL A 63 10.93 16.20 -20.85
C VAL A 63 10.77 15.90 -19.35
N CYS A 64 9.67 16.36 -18.73
CA CYS A 64 9.40 16.08 -17.31
C CYS A 64 9.26 14.58 -17.05
N ILE A 65 8.50 13.86 -17.88
CA ILE A 65 8.33 12.40 -17.78
C ILE A 65 9.67 11.68 -17.95
N ALA A 66 10.48 12.08 -18.92
CA ALA A 66 11.81 11.49 -19.17
C ALA A 66 12.77 11.72 -18.00
N GLN A 67 12.71 12.88 -17.36
CA GLN A 67 13.50 13.22 -16.16
C GLN A 67 12.97 12.62 -14.87
N ARG A 68 11.82 11.91 -14.92
CA ARG A 68 11.09 11.37 -13.76
C ARG A 68 10.63 12.45 -12.78
N ASP A 69 10.43 13.67 -13.27
CA ASP A 69 9.85 14.76 -12.48
C ASP A 69 8.33 14.74 -12.61
N PHE A 70 7.72 13.77 -11.93
CA PHE A 70 6.29 13.49 -12.08
C PHE A 70 5.38 14.53 -11.42
N ASP A 71 5.85 15.29 -10.43
CA ASP A 71 5.06 16.37 -9.82
C ASP A 71 4.92 17.52 -10.79
N SER A 72 6.03 17.98 -11.37
CA SER A 72 6.03 19.04 -12.39
C SER A 72 5.19 18.62 -13.60
N ALA A 73 5.30 17.36 -14.04
CA ALA A 73 4.47 16.82 -15.13
C ALA A 73 2.96 16.93 -14.83
N LEU A 74 2.55 16.64 -13.58
CA LEU A 74 1.15 16.73 -13.18
C LEU A 74 0.67 18.17 -13.02
N GLU A 75 1.53 19.07 -12.52
CA GLU A 75 1.24 20.50 -12.42
C GLU A 75 0.98 21.09 -13.82
N LEU A 76 1.88 20.83 -14.78
CA LEU A 76 1.71 21.28 -16.17
C LEU A 76 0.42 20.72 -16.80
N LEU A 77 0.07 19.46 -16.52
CA LEU A 77 -1.17 18.85 -17.03
C LEU A 77 -2.43 19.47 -16.42
N THR A 78 -2.35 19.90 -15.15
CA THR A 78 -3.45 20.60 -14.48
C THR A 78 -3.61 22.00 -15.05
N GLU A 79 -2.51 22.75 -15.22
CA GLU A 79 -2.51 24.08 -15.85
C GLU A 79 -3.04 24.02 -17.29
N ALA A 80 -2.69 22.98 -18.04
CA ALA A 80 -3.20 22.74 -19.39
C ALA A 80 -4.73 22.58 -19.40
N LYS A 81 -5.26 21.76 -18.48
CA LYS A 81 -6.71 21.50 -18.37
C LYS A 81 -7.48 22.75 -17.98
N ASP A 82 -6.96 23.52 -17.02
CA ASP A 82 -7.57 24.79 -16.59
C ASP A 82 -7.59 25.81 -17.74
N PHE A 83 -6.48 25.92 -18.49
CA PHE A 83 -6.41 26.78 -19.67
C PHE A 83 -7.42 26.38 -20.75
N LEU A 84 -7.50 25.10 -21.07
CA LEU A 84 -8.42 24.59 -22.09
C LEU A 84 -9.89 24.75 -21.68
N ALA A 85 -10.22 24.76 -20.38
CA ALA A 85 -11.56 25.00 -19.89
C ALA A 85 -12.04 26.45 -20.14
N GLU A 86 -11.11 27.41 -20.21
CA GLU A 86 -11.40 28.84 -20.46
C GLU A 86 -11.25 29.23 -21.94
N CYS A 87 -10.76 28.32 -22.79
CA CYS A 87 -10.49 28.58 -24.20
C CYS A 87 -11.78 28.53 -25.05
N CYS A 88 -11.94 29.49 -25.95
CA CYS A 88 -13.10 29.58 -26.84
C CYS A 88 -12.89 28.85 -28.18
N ASN A 89 -11.65 28.48 -28.52
CA ASN A 89 -11.32 27.84 -29.78
C ASN A 89 -11.56 26.33 -29.69
N THR A 90 -12.70 25.89 -30.22
CA THR A 90 -13.14 24.49 -30.13
C THR A 90 -12.21 23.51 -30.84
N ASP A 91 -11.59 23.91 -31.94
CA ASP A 91 -10.69 23.03 -32.71
C ASP A 91 -9.37 22.81 -31.97
N LEU A 92 -8.80 23.89 -31.42
CA LEU A 92 -7.61 23.82 -30.59
C LEU A 92 -7.87 23.01 -29.31
N VAL A 93 -9.00 23.25 -28.65
CA VAL A 93 -9.39 22.51 -27.44
C VAL A 93 -9.48 21.01 -27.74
N LYS A 94 -10.11 20.62 -28.85
CA LYS A 94 -10.21 19.21 -29.21
C LYS A 94 -8.84 18.59 -29.49
N GLU A 95 -8.02 19.22 -30.34
CA GLU A 95 -6.69 18.72 -30.69
C GLU A 95 -5.80 18.55 -29.45
N MET A 96 -5.77 19.58 -28.59
CA MET A 96 -4.91 19.59 -27.42
C MET A 96 -5.41 18.64 -26.34
N THR A 97 -6.72 18.49 -26.16
CA THR A 97 -7.29 17.51 -25.21
C THR A 97 -6.86 16.10 -25.57
N GLU A 98 -6.94 15.71 -26.85
CA GLU A 98 -6.50 14.39 -27.31
C GLU A 98 -4.99 14.17 -27.04
N LYS A 99 -4.15 15.19 -27.26
CA LYS A 99 -2.72 15.13 -26.94
C LYS A 99 -2.46 15.00 -25.44
N PHE A 100 -3.12 15.80 -24.60
CA PHE A 100 -2.93 15.73 -23.15
C PHE A 100 -3.45 14.44 -22.55
N GLU A 101 -4.53 13.87 -23.05
CA GLU A 101 -4.98 12.52 -22.66
C GLU A 101 -3.94 11.45 -22.98
N GLN A 102 -3.28 11.53 -24.15
CA GLN A 102 -2.18 10.62 -24.48
C GLN A 102 -1.01 10.77 -23.49
N LYS A 103 -0.62 12.00 -23.17
CA LYS A 103 0.46 12.26 -22.21
C LYS A 103 0.09 11.84 -20.78
N GLU A 104 -1.16 12.03 -20.38
CA GLU A 104 -1.70 11.58 -19.09
C GLU A 104 -1.57 10.06 -18.95
N ASN A 105 -1.94 9.32 -19.99
CA ASN A 105 -1.80 7.87 -20.04
C ASN A 105 -0.33 7.43 -19.99
N GLN A 106 0.57 8.14 -20.68
CA GLN A 106 2.02 7.88 -20.62
C GLN A 106 2.58 8.12 -19.22
N LEU A 107 2.22 9.23 -18.58
CA LEU A 107 2.61 9.55 -17.20
C LEU A 107 2.12 8.47 -16.23
N ALA A 108 0.84 8.07 -16.34
CA ALA A 108 0.26 7.01 -15.54
C ALA A 108 1.01 5.68 -15.72
N GLU A 109 1.32 5.29 -16.96
CA GLU A 109 2.08 4.07 -17.24
C GLU A 109 3.48 4.09 -16.59
N LYS A 110 4.19 5.22 -16.68
CA LYS A 110 5.50 5.38 -16.03
C LYS A 110 5.40 5.31 -14.51
N LEU A 111 4.41 5.96 -13.90
CA LEU A 111 4.16 5.88 -12.46
C LEU A 111 3.85 4.44 -12.01
N MET A 112 3.05 3.70 -12.78
CA MET A 112 2.77 2.29 -12.50
C MET A 112 4.04 1.43 -12.55
N ILE A 113 4.93 1.68 -13.52
CA ILE A 113 6.21 0.97 -13.63
C ILE A 113 7.13 1.27 -12.43
N GLU A 114 7.14 2.51 -11.93
CA GLU A 114 7.91 2.88 -10.74
C GLU A 114 7.35 2.25 -9.46
N LEU A 115 6.04 2.09 -9.37
CA LEU A 115 5.38 1.51 -8.20
C LEU A 115 5.48 -0.04 -8.17
N LYS A 116 5.65 -0.69 -9.32
CA LYS A 116 5.79 -2.14 -9.41
C LYS A 116 6.94 -2.63 -8.52
N PRO A 117 6.71 -3.66 -7.69
CA PRO A 117 7.76 -4.23 -6.86
C PRO A 117 8.89 -4.78 -7.75
N ALA A 118 10.07 -4.17 -7.66
CA ALA A 118 11.28 -4.66 -8.32
C ALA A 118 12.26 -5.15 -7.24
N MET A 119 12.79 -6.35 -7.45
CA MET A 119 13.66 -7.06 -6.49
C MET A 119 14.89 -6.24 -6.08
N ASP A 120 15.39 -5.39 -6.96
CA ASP A 120 16.61 -4.60 -6.75
C ASP A 120 16.33 -3.14 -6.31
N LYS A 121 15.06 -2.70 -6.35
CA LYS A 121 14.67 -1.30 -6.10
C LYS A 121 14.13 -1.03 -4.69
N TYR A 122 14.06 -2.02 -3.80
CA TYR A 122 13.66 -1.77 -2.40
C TYR A 122 14.54 -0.73 -1.70
N LEU A 123 15.74 -0.47 -2.23
CA LEU A 123 16.66 0.56 -1.76
C LEU A 123 16.38 1.98 -2.29
N GLN A 124 15.61 2.15 -3.37
CA GLN A 124 15.67 3.37 -4.19
C GLN A 124 14.63 4.45 -3.85
N GLY A 125 13.88 4.32 -2.75
CA GLY A 125 12.95 5.40 -2.35
C GLY A 125 12.15 5.18 -1.07
N GLY A 126 12.14 3.95 -0.54
CA GLY A 126 11.46 3.61 0.71
C GLY A 126 9.96 3.94 0.72
N PRO A 127 9.32 3.88 1.90
CA PRO A 127 7.87 4.11 2.04
C PRO A 127 7.40 5.47 1.54
N LYS A 128 8.26 6.50 1.59
CA LYS A 128 7.94 7.87 1.16
C LYS A 128 7.79 7.98 -0.35
N ALA A 129 8.68 7.34 -1.12
CA ALA A 129 8.57 7.34 -2.58
C ALA A 129 7.31 6.59 -3.04
N THR A 130 7.04 5.41 -2.46
CA THR A 130 5.81 4.65 -2.72
C THR A 130 4.56 5.49 -2.48
N ARG A 131 4.47 6.16 -1.31
CA ARG A 131 3.36 7.06 -0.98
C ARG A 131 3.17 8.14 -2.02
N LYS A 132 4.26 8.81 -2.41
CA LYS A 132 4.23 9.90 -3.39
C LYS A 132 3.70 9.42 -4.74
N THR A 133 4.23 8.31 -5.25
CA THR A 133 3.78 7.72 -6.53
C THR A 133 2.30 7.33 -6.49
N VAL A 134 1.81 6.75 -5.38
CA VAL A 134 0.39 6.42 -5.20
C VAL A 134 -0.49 7.66 -5.23
N LEU A 135 -0.10 8.73 -4.53
CA LEU A 135 -0.85 10.00 -4.53
C LEU A 135 -0.93 10.62 -5.93
N LEU A 136 0.15 10.55 -6.72
CA LEU A 136 0.14 11.01 -8.11
C LEU A 136 -0.83 10.18 -8.98
N LEU A 137 -0.84 8.85 -8.83
CA LEU A 137 -1.80 7.99 -9.54
C LEU A 137 -3.25 8.27 -9.14
N ILE A 138 -3.52 8.57 -7.87
CA ILE A 138 -4.85 8.96 -7.39
C ILE A 138 -5.27 10.28 -8.03
N LYS A 139 -4.38 11.27 -8.11
CA LYS A 139 -4.65 12.55 -8.80
C LYS A 139 -4.90 12.40 -10.31
N LEU A 140 -4.38 11.34 -10.92
CA LEU A 140 -4.62 10.96 -12.32
C LEU A 140 -5.86 10.07 -12.51
N ASP A 141 -6.72 9.97 -11.49
CA ASP A 141 -7.92 9.12 -11.48
C ASP A 141 -7.65 7.63 -11.73
N LYS A 142 -6.42 7.17 -11.44
CA LYS A 142 -6.01 5.75 -11.57
C LYS A 142 -6.09 5.00 -10.25
N ILE A 143 -7.16 5.22 -9.48
CA ILE A 143 -7.30 4.75 -8.09
C ILE A 143 -7.21 3.22 -7.98
N SER A 144 -7.93 2.49 -8.83
CA SER A 144 -7.94 1.02 -8.81
C SER A 144 -6.54 0.43 -9.03
N GLN A 145 -5.80 0.98 -10.00
CA GLN A 145 -4.44 0.57 -10.32
C GLN A 145 -3.46 0.96 -9.19
N ALA A 146 -3.62 2.16 -8.61
CA ALA A 146 -2.83 2.62 -7.48
C ALA A 146 -3.02 1.72 -6.25
N CYS A 147 -4.26 1.33 -5.96
CA CYS A 147 -4.63 0.43 -4.86
C CYS A 147 -4.00 -0.96 -5.04
N ASP A 148 -4.20 -1.58 -6.20
CA ASP A 148 -3.63 -2.91 -6.50
C ASP A 148 -2.10 -2.91 -6.45
N LEU A 149 -1.45 -1.92 -7.07
CA LEU A 149 0.01 -1.83 -7.09
C LEU A 149 0.60 -1.51 -5.72
N PHE A 150 -0.05 -0.66 -4.92
CA PHE A 150 0.36 -0.41 -3.54
C PHE A 150 0.37 -1.71 -2.73
N LEU A 151 -0.72 -2.48 -2.75
CA LEU A 151 -0.81 -3.73 -1.99
C LEU A 151 0.18 -4.79 -2.49
N LYS A 152 0.37 -4.91 -3.82
CA LYS A 152 1.43 -5.77 -4.40
C LYS A 152 2.83 -5.37 -3.95
N ASN A 153 3.10 -4.07 -3.87
CA ASN A 153 4.37 -3.54 -3.36
C ASN A 153 4.58 -3.95 -1.90
N GLN A 154 3.54 -3.85 -1.07
CA GLN A 154 3.58 -4.25 0.34
C GLN A 154 3.77 -5.76 0.52
N SER A 155 3.06 -6.61 -0.23
CA SER A 155 3.27 -8.07 -0.22
C SER A 155 4.73 -8.42 -0.53
N ALA A 156 5.30 -7.75 -1.52
CA ALA A 156 6.65 -8.04 -1.96
C ALA A 156 7.70 -7.51 -0.95
N SER A 157 7.41 -6.41 -0.24
CA SER A 157 8.17 -5.96 0.93
C SER A 157 8.12 -6.96 2.09
N ILE A 158 6.92 -7.44 2.48
CA ILE A 158 6.75 -8.48 3.51
C ILE A 158 7.56 -9.72 3.13
N LYS A 159 7.44 -10.18 1.88
CA LYS A 159 8.17 -11.35 1.37
C LYS A 159 9.69 -11.17 1.44
N TYR A 160 10.19 -9.98 1.14
CA TYR A 160 11.61 -9.66 1.26
C TYR A 160 12.05 -9.69 2.74
N LEU A 161 11.32 -8.99 3.62
CA LEU A 161 11.59 -8.93 5.05
C LEU A 161 11.55 -10.31 5.72
N VAL A 162 10.59 -11.17 5.35
CA VAL A 162 10.50 -12.54 5.83
C VAL A 162 11.68 -13.40 5.37
N LYS A 163 12.22 -13.17 4.16
CA LYS A 163 13.42 -13.87 3.68
C LYS A 163 14.69 -13.43 4.40
N GLU A 164 14.77 -12.17 4.80
CA GLU A 164 15.89 -11.62 5.58
C GLU A 164 15.91 -12.11 7.04
N LEU A 165 14.78 -12.65 7.53
CA LEU A 165 14.77 -13.31 8.84
C LEU A 165 15.74 -14.48 8.81
N LYS A 166 16.82 -14.35 9.58
CA LYS A 166 17.80 -15.44 9.75
C LYS A 166 17.06 -16.68 10.24
N LEU A 167 17.32 -17.82 9.60
CA LEU A 167 16.94 -19.12 10.13
C LEU A 167 17.73 -19.32 11.43
N ILE A 168 17.08 -19.06 12.55
CA ILE A 168 17.64 -19.31 13.88
C ILE A 168 17.36 -20.78 14.22
N ASP A 169 18.33 -21.46 14.84
CA ASP A 169 18.26 -22.88 15.23
C ASP A 169 17.11 -23.22 16.22
N ASN A 170 16.36 -22.21 16.66
CA ASN A 170 15.20 -22.37 17.53
C ASN A 170 13.91 -21.93 16.80
N PRO A 171 13.02 -22.88 16.45
CA PRO A 171 11.75 -22.60 15.81
C PRO A 171 10.87 -21.59 16.55
N PHE A 172 10.95 -21.53 17.89
CA PHE A 172 10.22 -20.56 18.69
C PHE A 172 10.66 -19.13 18.41
N HIS A 173 11.98 -18.89 18.36
CA HIS A 173 12.52 -17.55 18.10
C HIS A 173 12.22 -17.09 16.68
N TYR A 174 12.33 -17.99 15.70
CA TYR A 174 11.93 -17.69 14.32
C TYR A 174 10.47 -17.25 14.24
N VAL A 175 9.54 -18.02 14.83
CA VAL A 175 8.12 -17.69 14.80
C VAL A 175 7.79 -16.42 15.56
N GLN A 176 8.49 -16.15 16.67
CA GLN A 176 8.35 -14.89 17.38
C GLN A 176 8.73 -13.68 16.53
N GLN A 177 9.82 -13.77 15.77
CA GLN A 177 10.24 -12.71 14.85
C GLN A 177 9.27 -12.59 13.66
N LEU A 178 8.87 -13.72 13.08
CA LEU A 178 7.92 -13.78 11.97
C LEU A 178 6.60 -13.10 12.34
N ASN A 179 6.01 -13.45 13.49
CA ASN A 179 4.75 -12.89 13.96
C ASN A 179 4.85 -11.37 14.15
N ARG A 180 5.88 -10.90 14.86
CA ARG A 180 6.09 -9.45 15.05
C ARG A 180 6.25 -8.73 13.72
N LEU A 181 7.05 -9.28 12.83
CA LEU A 181 7.34 -8.67 11.54
C LEU A 181 6.07 -8.54 10.68
N VAL A 182 5.32 -9.63 10.53
CA VAL A 182 4.10 -9.64 9.71
C VAL A 182 3.02 -8.77 10.32
N CYS A 183 2.72 -8.93 11.62
CA CYS A 183 1.64 -8.16 12.27
C CYS A 183 1.93 -6.66 12.27
N ASN A 184 3.17 -6.25 12.55
CA ASN A 184 3.52 -4.82 12.51
C ASN A 184 3.44 -4.26 11.09
N THR A 185 3.96 -4.98 10.10
CA THR A 185 3.94 -4.52 8.69
C THR A 185 2.50 -4.43 8.17
N LEU A 186 1.63 -5.39 8.52
CA LEU A 186 0.20 -5.34 8.21
C LEU A 186 -0.48 -4.13 8.88
N ALA A 187 -0.25 -3.91 10.18
CA ALA A 187 -0.82 -2.77 10.91
C ALA A 187 -0.40 -1.43 10.29
N GLU A 188 0.90 -1.25 10.00
CA GLU A 188 1.44 -0.06 9.35
C GLU A 188 0.82 0.12 7.95
N THR A 189 0.69 -0.96 7.18
CA THR A 189 0.07 -0.92 5.85
C THR A 189 -1.39 -0.50 5.91
N VAL A 190 -2.17 -1.03 6.85
CA VAL A 190 -3.59 -0.67 7.02
C VAL A 190 -3.75 0.80 7.41
N GLN A 191 -2.93 1.29 8.34
CA GLN A 191 -2.94 2.70 8.74
C GLN A 191 -2.57 3.62 7.58
N GLU A 192 -1.60 3.22 6.77
CA GLU A 192 -1.17 4.00 5.61
C GLU A 192 -2.20 3.97 4.48
N PHE A 193 -2.77 2.81 4.20
CA PHE A 193 -3.83 2.63 3.23
C PHE A 193 -5.04 3.51 3.55
N ARG A 194 -5.43 3.58 4.83
CA ARG A 194 -6.52 4.46 5.29
C ARG A 194 -6.27 5.93 4.99
N LYS A 195 -5.01 6.39 5.10
CA LYS A 195 -4.65 7.78 4.78
C LYS A 195 -4.68 8.03 3.28
N LEU A 196 -4.23 7.06 2.49
CA LEU A 196 -4.14 7.17 1.03
C LEU A 196 -5.50 7.06 0.34
N PHE A 197 -6.37 6.18 0.83
CA PHE A 197 -7.63 5.80 0.17
C PHE A 197 -8.88 6.17 0.99
N ALA A 198 -8.79 7.15 1.89
CA ALA A 198 -9.91 7.58 2.76
C ALA A 198 -11.18 7.90 1.95
N ASP A 199 -11.02 8.57 0.82
CA ASP A 199 -12.11 9.01 -0.05
C ASP A 199 -12.62 7.92 -1.01
N TYR A 200 -12.03 6.72 -0.95
CA TYR A 200 -12.33 5.61 -1.88
C TYR A 200 -12.75 4.33 -1.13
N PRO A 201 -13.99 4.26 -0.61
CA PRO A 201 -14.50 3.11 0.16
C PRO A 201 -14.37 1.75 -0.55
N LEU A 202 -14.49 1.73 -1.89
CA LEU A 202 -14.39 0.50 -2.68
C LEU A 202 -13.04 -0.22 -2.52
N CYS A 203 -11.96 0.55 -2.30
CA CYS A 203 -10.61 0.04 -2.11
C CYS A 203 -10.46 -0.77 -0.81
N PHE A 204 -11.30 -0.54 0.21
CA PHE A 204 -11.21 -1.27 1.48
C PHE A 204 -11.53 -2.75 1.35
N SER A 205 -12.42 -3.14 0.42
CA SER A 205 -12.66 -4.57 0.15
C SER A 205 -11.40 -5.28 -0.38
N VAL A 206 -10.64 -4.60 -1.24
CA VAL A 206 -9.34 -5.07 -1.76
C VAL A 206 -8.31 -5.18 -0.64
N LEU A 207 -8.27 -4.21 0.29
CA LEU A 207 -7.41 -4.27 1.47
C LEU A 207 -7.69 -5.51 2.33
N ILE A 208 -8.96 -5.83 2.60
CA ILE A 208 -9.33 -7.00 3.41
C ILE A 208 -8.93 -8.30 2.70
N LEU A 209 -9.18 -8.41 1.39
CA LEU A 209 -8.77 -9.57 0.60
C LEU A 209 -7.25 -9.77 0.60
N TRP A 210 -6.50 -8.67 0.46
CA TRP A 210 -5.05 -8.69 0.54
C TRP A 210 -4.56 -9.13 1.93
N ALA A 211 -5.12 -8.55 3.00
CA ALA A 211 -4.72 -8.86 4.37
C ALA A 211 -5.00 -10.33 4.74
N SER A 212 -6.14 -10.88 4.30
CA SER A 212 -6.45 -12.31 4.41
C SER A 212 -5.42 -13.16 3.65
N GLY A 213 -5.03 -12.76 2.44
CA GLY A 213 -3.97 -13.42 1.66
C GLY A 213 -2.62 -13.45 2.40
N GLU A 214 -2.20 -12.33 2.97
CA GLU A 214 -0.97 -12.26 3.76
C GLU A 214 -1.05 -13.08 5.05
N MET A 215 -2.22 -13.12 5.71
CA MET A 215 -2.44 -13.96 6.88
C MET A 215 -2.32 -15.46 6.56
N LYS A 216 -2.83 -15.90 5.41
CA LYS A 216 -2.65 -17.27 4.92
C LYS A 216 -1.18 -17.58 4.65
N ASN A 217 -0.45 -16.66 4.01
CA ASN A 217 0.98 -16.82 3.78
C ASN A 217 1.75 -16.96 5.09
N TYR A 218 1.50 -16.08 6.06
CA TYR A 218 2.06 -16.16 7.41
C TYR A 218 1.76 -17.51 8.08
N THR A 219 0.50 -17.91 8.07
CA THR A 219 0.05 -19.14 8.72
C THR A 219 0.70 -20.37 8.09
N SER A 220 0.88 -20.40 6.77
CA SER A 220 1.58 -21.49 6.09
C SER A 220 3.04 -21.65 6.57
N LEU A 221 3.74 -20.54 6.77
CA LEU A 221 5.11 -20.52 7.29
C LEU A 221 5.13 -20.95 8.76
N PHE A 222 4.22 -20.41 9.56
CA PHE A 222 4.06 -20.77 10.96
C PHE A 222 3.83 -22.27 11.11
N ILE A 223 2.90 -22.84 10.33
CA ILE A 223 2.54 -24.24 10.42
C ILE A 223 3.73 -25.14 10.11
N ARG A 224 4.47 -24.80 9.04
CA ARG A 224 5.68 -25.51 8.62
C ARG A 224 6.75 -25.50 9.71
N HIS A 225 6.95 -24.38 10.41
CA HIS A 225 7.99 -24.28 11.42
C HIS A 225 7.58 -24.79 12.81
N ILE A 226 6.28 -24.87 13.12
CA ILE A 226 5.83 -25.29 14.45
C ILE A 226 5.35 -26.74 14.46
N PHE A 227 4.41 -27.09 13.58
CA PHE A 227 3.79 -28.42 13.59
C PHE A 227 4.66 -29.47 12.90
N GLN A 228 5.47 -29.09 11.90
CA GLN A 228 6.33 -30.05 11.19
C GLN A 228 7.73 -30.18 11.81
N SER A 229 8.10 -29.33 12.77
CA SER A 229 9.42 -29.35 13.42
C SER A 229 9.50 -30.21 14.69
N GLY A 230 8.42 -30.94 15.04
CA GLY A 230 8.42 -31.87 16.17
C GLY A 230 8.55 -31.22 17.56
N LEU A 231 8.11 -29.97 17.69
CA LEU A 231 8.09 -29.28 18.99
C LEU A 231 7.16 -29.98 19.98
N ASN A 232 7.51 -29.97 21.26
CA ASN A 232 6.61 -30.49 22.29
C ASN A 232 5.36 -29.62 22.43
N LEU A 233 4.27 -30.23 22.90
CA LEU A 233 2.96 -29.60 23.08
C LEU A 233 3.02 -28.25 23.80
N LYS A 234 3.85 -28.14 24.86
CA LYS A 234 3.99 -26.90 25.64
C LYS A 234 4.63 -25.78 24.84
N ALA A 235 5.60 -26.07 23.99
CA ALA A 235 6.24 -25.08 23.12
C ALA A 235 5.27 -24.63 22.01
N THR A 236 4.58 -25.58 21.38
CA THR A 236 3.56 -25.32 20.35
C THR A 236 2.45 -24.41 20.87
N ALA A 237 1.90 -24.70 22.05
CA ALA A 237 0.86 -23.87 22.67
C ALA A 237 1.32 -22.42 22.91
N ARG A 238 2.60 -22.20 23.29
CA ARG A 238 3.14 -20.84 23.44
C ARG A 238 3.26 -20.12 22.11
N CYS A 239 3.67 -20.81 21.04
CA CYS A 239 3.73 -20.20 19.70
C CYS A 239 2.33 -19.81 19.20
N ILE A 240 1.33 -20.67 19.41
CA ILE A 240 -0.06 -20.38 19.03
C ILE A 240 -0.58 -19.16 19.80
N LYS A 241 -0.35 -19.12 21.12
CA LYS A 241 -0.70 -17.96 21.94
C LYS A 241 -0.08 -16.68 21.36
N LEU A 242 1.20 -16.73 20.99
CA LEU A 242 1.92 -15.59 20.43
C LEU A 242 1.30 -15.13 19.10
N ALA A 243 0.87 -16.04 18.22
CA ALA A 243 0.15 -15.69 17.00
C ALA A 243 -1.16 -14.95 17.28
N PHE A 244 -1.93 -15.39 18.27
CA PHE A 244 -3.18 -14.70 18.68
C PHE A 244 -2.93 -13.34 19.32
N GLU A 245 -1.87 -13.20 20.12
CA GLU A 245 -1.43 -11.89 20.64
C GLU A 245 -1.06 -10.94 19.49
N GLY A 246 -0.49 -11.45 18.39
CA GLY A 246 -0.22 -10.66 17.18
C GLY A 246 -1.49 -10.21 16.46
N ALA A 247 -2.50 -11.07 16.37
CA ALA A 247 -3.80 -10.73 15.78
C ALA A 247 -4.57 -9.67 16.58
N GLU A 248 -4.43 -9.67 17.90
CA GLU A 248 -5.00 -8.64 18.77
C GLU A 248 -4.43 -7.23 18.43
N VAL A 249 -3.14 -7.15 18.11
CA VAL A 249 -2.50 -5.90 17.66
C VAL A 249 -3.08 -5.43 16.31
N LEU A 250 -3.40 -6.36 15.41
CA LEU A 250 -4.07 -6.03 14.15
C LEU A 250 -5.50 -5.51 14.38
N MET A 251 -6.22 -6.10 15.33
CA MET A 251 -7.57 -5.66 15.71
C MET A 251 -7.56 -4.22 16.22
N GLN A 252 -6.56 -3.84 17.02
CA GLN A 252 -6.36 -2.44 17.45
C GLN A 252 -6.12 -1.48 16.27
N SER A 253 -5.51 -1.98 15.19
CA SER A 253 -5.34 -1.25 13.93
C SER A 253 -6.57 -1.34 13.01
N SER A 254 -7.70 -1.82 13.54
CA SER A 254 -8.98 -2.02 12.85
C SER A 254 -8.95 -3.05 11.72
N LEU A 255 -8.14 -4.09 11.86
CA LEU A 255 -8.11 -5.25 10.99
C LEU A 255 -8.31 -6.50 11.86
N ASP A 256 -9.55 -7.00 11.92
CA ASP A 256 -9.84 -8.24 12.64
C ASP A 256 -9.69 -9.45 11.71
N LEU A 257 -8.62 -10.22 11.95
CA LEU A 257 -8.31 -11.48 11.27
C LEU A 257 -8.19 -12.64 12.27
N LYS A 258 -8.68 -12.46 13.50
CA LYS A 258 -8.54 -13.48 14.55
C LYS A 258 -9.28 -14.76 14.16
N PHE A 259 -10.53 -14.61 13.67
CA PHE A 259 -11.34 -15.75 13.23
C PHE A 259 -10.64 -16.57 12.13
N GLU A 260 -9.92 -15.90 11.23
CA GLU A 260 -9.22 -16.56 10.13
C GLU A 260 -8.03 -17.39 10.65
N LEU A 261 -7.29 -16.87 11.63
CA LEU A 261 -6.26 -17.66 12.31
C LEU A 261 -6.83 -18.86 13.06
N GLU A 262 -7.99 -18.72 13.73
CA GLU A 262 -8.67 -19.84 14.40
C GLU A 262 -8.97 -20.95 13.40
N MET A 263 -9.64 -20.62 12.28
CA MET A 263 -9.96 -21.59 11.23
C MET A 263 -8.71 -22.24 10.60
N LEU A 264 -7.63 -21.48 10.42
CA LEU A 264 -6.39 -22.00 9.81
C LEU A 264 -5.61 -22.91 10.77
N PHE A 265 -5.66 -22.67 12.09
CA PHE A 265 -4.94 -23.47 13.07
C PHE A 265 -5.71 -24.69 13.57
N GLU A 266 -7.05 -24.63 13.62
CA GLU A 266 -7.92 -25.72 14.08
C GLU A 266 -7.51 -27.12 13.58
N PRO A 267 -7.38 -27.39 12.26
CA PRO A 267 -7.06 -28.74 11.79
C PRO A 267 -5.65 -29.21 12.20
N HIS A 268 -4.72 -28.27 12.42
CA HIS A 268 -3.36 -28.59 12.87
C HIS A 268 -3.29 -28.85 14.36
N ILE A 269 -4.11 -28.16 15.15
CA ILE A 269 -4.25 -28.38 16.59
C ILE A 269 -4.90 -29.74 16.84
N GLU A 270 -6.02 -30.04 16.17
CA GLU A 270 -6.71 -31.33 16.28
C GLU A 270 -5.77 -32.50 15.96
N LYS A 271 -5.09 -32.44 14.80
CA LYS A 271 -4.14 -33.47 14.39
C LYS A 271 -3.02 -33.68 15.42
N MET A 272 -2.49 -32.61 15.98
CA MET A 272 -1.41 -32.68 16.97
C MET A 272 -1.90 -33.29 18.30
N LEU A 273 -3.13 -32.98 18.72
CA LEU A 273 -3.75 -33.60 19.90
C LEU A 273 -3.97 -35.10 19.69
N ASP A 274 -4.51 -35.50 18.53
CA ASP A 274 -4.69 -36.91 18.17
C ASP A 274 -3.36 -37.69 18.15
N GLU A 275 -2.32 -37.12 17.55
CA GLU A 275 -0.98 -37.72 17.53
C GLU A 275 -0.40 -37.86 18.93
N THR A 276 -0.58 -36.83 19.77
CA THR A 276 -0.14 -36.85 21.17
C THR A 276 -0.87 -37.92 21.97
N GLU A 277 -2.19 -38.02 21.83
CA GLU A 277 -3.01 -39.05 22.48
C GLU A 277 -2.55 -40.46 22.08
N ARG A 278 -2.36 -40.70 20.77
CA ARG A 278 -1.85 -41.99 20.27
C ARG A 278 -0.49 -42.34 20.87
N LEU A 279 0.44 -41.40 20.89
CA LEU A 279 1.78 -41.61 21.48
C LEU A 279 1.69 -41.93 22.98
N PHE A 280 0.80 -41.28 23.73
CA PHE A 280 0.57 -41.59 25.13
C PHE A 280 0.00 -43.00 25.33
N ILE A 281 -1.02 -43.38 24.54
CA ILE A 281 -1.63 -44.70 24.59
C ILE A 281 -0.59 -45.78 24.29
N ASP A 282 0.22 -45.61 23.25
CA ASP A 282 1.22 -46.60 22.86
C ASP A 282 2.37 -46.69 23.87
N ALA A 283 2.80 -45.56 24.46
CA ALA A 283 3.74 -45.56 25.58
C ALA A 283 3.20 -46.32 26.81
N MET A 284 1.91 -46.17 27.12
CA MET A 284 1.26 -46.92 28.20
C MET A 284 1.21 -48.43 27.89
N LYS A 285 0.81 -48.82 26.67
CA LYS A 285 0.80 -50.23 26.24
C LYS A 285 2.18 -50.87 26.36
N LEU A 286 3.22 -50.17 25.89
CA LEU A 286 4.61 -50.63 26.00
C LEU A 286 5.04 -50.81 27.46
N ARG A 287 4.74 -49.84 28.34
CA ARG A 287 5.05 -49.95 29.77
C ARG A 287 4.35 -51.13 30.43
N ILE A 288 3.08 -51.39 30.09
CA ILE A 288 2.33 -52.55 30.58
C ILE A 288 2.98 -53.85 30.10
N ALA A 289 3.34 -53.94 28.81
CA ALA A 289 3.99 -55.12 28.24
C ALA A 289 5.33 -55.42 28.92
N VAL A 290 6.20 -54.41 29.09
CA VAL A 290 7.48 -54.54 29.80
C VAL A 290 7.27 -54.98 31.24
N SER A 291 6.32 -54.38 31.95
CA SER A 291 6.01 -54.74 33.34
C SER A 291 5.56 -56.19 33.48
N ARG A 292 4.75 -56.69 32.53
CA ARG A 292 4.32 -58.10 32.49
C ARG A 292 5.50 -59.04 32.28
N ILE A 293 6.43 -58.71 31.39
CA ILE A 293 7.64 -59.51 31.13
C ILE A 293 8.53 -59.54 32.38
N CYS A 294 8.79 -58.40 33.02
CA CYS A 294 9.57 -58.35 34.26
C CYS A 294 8.93 -59.16 35.39
N TRP A 295 7.60 -59.11 35.53
CA TRP A 295 6.88 -59.94 36.49
C TRP A 295 7.05 -61.43 36.22
N LEU A 296 6.92 -61.87 34.96
CA LEU A 296 7.12 -63.26 34.58
C LEU A 296 8.56 -63.74 34.84
N ILE A 297 9.56 -62.91 34.54
CA ILE A 297 10.97 -63.23 34.81
C ILE A 297 11.22 -63.37 36.32
N ASN A 298 10.78 -62.40 37.12
CA ASN A 298 10.94 -62.47 38.58
C ASN A 298 10.20 -63.65 39.19
N PHE A 299 8.99 -63.97 38.69
CA PHE A 299 8.23 -65.13 39.14
C PHE A 299 8.97 -66.44 38.84
N CYS A 300 9.53 -66.59 37.63
CA CYS A 300 10.33 -67.77 37.27
C CYS A 300 11.61 -67.90 38.11
N ILE A 301 12.27 -66.79 38.47
CA ILE A 301 13.46 -66.79 39.33
C ILE A 301 13.10 -67.24 40.76
N VAL A 302 11.96 -66.80 41.29
CA VAL A 302 11.52 -67.16 42.66
C VAL A 302 11.06 -68.63 42.74
N LEU A 303 10.65 -69.23 41.62
CA LEU A 303 10.19 -70.62 41.53
C LEU A 303 11.29 -71.64 41.19
N SER A 304 12.50 -71.20 40.82
CA SER A 304 13.65 -72.06 40.52
C SER A 304 14.60 -72.16 41.70
#